data_AF-A0A7S2J9S1-F1
#
_entry.id   AF-A0A7S2J9S1-F1
#
_cell.length_a   1.000
_cell.length_b   1.000
_cell.length_c   1.000
_cell.angle_alpha   90.00
_cell.angle_beta   90.00
_cell.angle_gamma   90.00
#
_symmetry.space_group_name_H-M   'P 1'
#
loop_
_entity.id
_entity.type
_entity.pdbx_description
1 polymer ?
#
loop_
_entity_poly.entity_id
_entity_poly.type
_entity_poly.pdbx_seq_one_letter_code
_entity_poly.pdbx_strand_id
1 'polypeptide(L)'
;PDEFVHVGGDEVDFRCWTTVPHIRAWMQRKGFNAIGALQHFFDGVFAEVKKLGRRPIIWQDSFDQGLQVPEDAVVQPWKCWGSIGGRSIPGWPEDEPRAMSGHA
;
A
#
# COMPACT_ATOMS: atom_id res chain seq x y z
N PRO A 1 6.88 -22.05 -10.57
CA PRO A 1 6.77 -20.58 -10.62
C PRO A 1 5.86 -20.10 -9.48
N ASP A 2 6.18 -18.96 -8.88
CA ASP A 2 5.48 -18.43 -7.70
C ASP A 2 4.09 -17.84 -8.04
N GLU A 3 3.17 -17.84 -7.08
CA GLU A 3 1.79 -17.33 -7.23
C GLU A 3 1.69 -15.81 -7.04
N PHE A 4 2.71 -15.17 -6.48
CA PHE A 4 2.67 -13.78 -6.07
C PHE A 4 3.55 -12.86 -6.92
N VAL A 5 3.20 -11.58 -6.92
CA VAL A 5 4.01 -10.49 -7.46
C VAL A 5 4.00 -9.35 -6.45
N HIS A 6 5.18 -8.93 -6.01
CA HIS A 6 5.30 -7.76 -5.14
C HIS A 6 5.21 -6.47 -5.98
N VAL A 7 4.26 -5.60 -5.66
CA VAL A 7 3.95 -4.38 -6.44
C VAL A 7 4.42 -3.08 -5.78
N GLY A 8 5.07 -3.16 -4.61
CA GLY A 8 5.67 -2.01 -3.94
C GLY A 8 4.64 -1.22 -3.15
N GLY A 9 4.60 0.11 -3.32
CA GLY A 9 3.64 0.99 -2.64
C GLY A 9 4.11 1.54 -1.29
N ASP A 10 5.43 1.55 -1.07
CA ASP A 10 6.08 2.22 0.06
C ASP A 10 6.24 3.73 -0.19
N GLU A 11 6.26 4.51 0.90
CA GLU A 11 6.70 5.91 0.94
C GLU A 11 6.11 6.87 -0.13
N VAL A 12 4.85 6.66 -0.53
CA VAL A 12 4.23 7.52 -1.55
C VAL A 12 4.06 8.95 -1.02
N ASP A 13 4.80 9.89 -1.60
CA ASP A 13 4.73 11.31 -1.28
C ASP A 13 3.79 12.08 -2.22
N PHE A 14 2.61 12.42 -1.72
CA PHE A 14 1.59 13.16 -2.47
C PHE A 14 1.96 14.60 -2.80
N ARG A 15 3.02 15.17 -2.22
CA ARG A 15 3.49 16.52 -2.56
C ARG A 15 3.88 16.59 -4.03
N CYS A 16 4.54 15.56 -4.57
CA CYS A 16 4.89 15.51 -5.99
C CYS A 16 3.64 15.57 -6.88
N TRP A 17 2.56 14.90 -6.51
CA TRP A 17 1.35 14.83 -7.34
C TRP A 17 0.54 16.13 -7.30
N THR A 18 0.56 16.79 -6.15
CA THR A 18 -0.19 18.04 -5.92
C THR A 18 0.56 19.29 -6.38
N THR A 19 1.88 19.22 -6.55
CA THR A 19 2.71 20.36 -6.98
C THR A 19 3.04 20.35 -8.47
N VAL A 20 3.16 19.17 -9.09
CA VAL A 20 3.48 19.06 -10.51
C VAL A 20 2.27 19.49 -11.37
N PRO A 21 2.37 20.55 -12.20
CA PRO A 21 1.21 21.17 -12.84
C PRO A 21 0.36 20.23 -13.69
N HIS A 22 0.98 19.35 -14.48
CA HIS A 22 0.26 18.44 -15.37
C HIS A 22 -0.43 17.31 -14.61
N ILE A 23 0.16 16.81 -13.52
CA ILE A 23 -0.45 15.79 -12.64
C ILE A 23 -1.63 16.40 -11.89
N ARG A 24 -1.44 17.58 -11.27
CA ARG A 24 -2.53 18.29 -10.59
C ARG A 24 -3.70 18.56 -11.53
N ALA A 25 -3.43 19.03 -12.74
CA ALA A 25 -4.49 19.28 -13.74
C ALA A 25 -5.19 17.98 -14.15
N TRP A 26 -4.46 16.87 -14.29
CA TRP A 26 -5.05 15.56 -14.55
C TRP A 26 -5.95 15.09 -13.40
N MET A 27 -5.50 15.20 -12.15
CA MET A 27 -6.28 14.87 -10.96
C MET A 27 -7.57 15.69 -10.89
N GLN A 28 -7.49 17.00 -11.12
CA GLN A 28 -8.65 17.90 -11.15
C GLN A 28 -9.67 17.51 -12.22
N ARG A 29 -9.22 17.20 -13.45
CA ARG A 29 -10.11 16.74 -14.52
C ARG A 29 -10.80 15.42 -14.20
N LYS A 30 -10.15 14.54 -13.43
CA LYS A 30 -10.69 13.26 -12.99
C LYS A 30 -11.53 13.34 -11.71
N GLY A 31 -11.54 14.50 -11.03
CA GLY A 31 -12.16 14.64 -9.71
C GLY A 31 -11.43 13.87 -8.61
N PHE A 32 -10.14 13.58 -8.79
CA PHE A 32 -9.34 12.82 -7.83
C PHE A 32 -8.66 13.74 -6.82
N ASN A 33 -8.70 13.34 -5.55
CA ASN A 33 -7.70 13.74 -4.56
C ASN A 33 -6.46 12.81 -4.66
N ALA A 34 -5.45 13.00 -3.81
CA ALA A 34 -4.23 12.21 -3.88
C ALA A 34 -4.48 10.71 -3.67
N ILE A 35 -5.33 10.32 -2.72
CA ILE A 35 -5.69 8.92 -2.49
C ILE A 35 -6.47 8.33 -3.68
N GLY A 36 -7.37 9.09 -4.31
CA GLY A 36 -8.08 8.65 -5.51
C GLY A 36 -7.15 8.44 -6.71
N ALA A 37 -6.10 9.27 -6.84
CA ALA A 37 -5.06 9.06 -7.85
C ALA A 37 -4.22 7.80 -7.55
N LEU A 38 -3.92 7.54 -6.28
CA LEU A 38 -3.21 6.33 -5.83
C LEU A 38 -4.05 5.09 -6.15
N GLN A 39 -5.35 5.12 -5.80
CA GLN A 39 -6.29 4.05 -6.11
C GLN A 39 -6.35 3.78 -7.61
N HIS A 40 -6.50 4.82 -8.42
CA HIS A 40 -6.56 4.68 -9.88
C HIS A 40 -5.30 4.02 -10.46
N PHE A 41 -4.12 4.38 -9.94
CA PHE A 41 -2.86 3.77 -10.37
C PHE A 41 -2.81 2.28 -10.00
N PHE A 42 -3.10 1.96 -8.73
CA PHE A 42 -3.02 0.58 -8.25
C PHE A 42 -4.13 -0.32 -8.79
N ASP A 43 -5.32 0.19 -9.09
CA ASP A 43 -6.37 -0.56 -9.79
C ASP A 43 -5.87 -1.09 -11.15
N GLY A 44 -5.11 -0.28 -11.88
CA GLY A 44 -4.46 -0.70 -13.12
C GLY A 44 -3.41 -1.78 -12.89
N VAL A 45 -2.56 -1.61 -11.87
CA VAL A 45 -1.54 -2.60 -11.50
C VAL A 45 -2.18 -3.94 -11.10
N PHE A 46 -3.20 -3.92 -10.25
CA PHE A 46 -3.92 -5.11 -9.82
C PHE A 46 -4.62 -5.81 -10.98
N ALA A 47 -5.18 -5.05 -11.93
CA ALA A 47 -5.75 -5.62 -13.14
C ALA A 47 -4.70 -6.39 -13.98
N GLU A 48 -3.49 -5.86 -14.12
CA GLU A 48 -2.40 -6.56 -14.83
C GLU A 48 -1.92 -7.81 -14.07
N VAL A 49 -1.75 -7.71 -12.75
CA VAL A 49 -1.38 -8.87 -11.90
C VAL A 49 -2.43 -9.99 -12.01
N LYS A 50 -3.71 -9.62 -12.02
CA LYS A 50 -4.82 -10.57 -12.20
C LYS A 50 -4.82 -11.22 -13.59
N LYS A 51 -4.51 -10.49 -14.66
CA LYS A 51 -4.38 -11.06 -16.01
C LYS A 51 -3.26 -12.11 -16.10
N LEU A 52 -2.24 -11.99 -15.26
CA LEU A 52 -1.16 -12.97 -15.16
C LEU A 52 -1.53 -14.20 -14.31
N GLY A 53 -2.74 -14.24 -13.73
CA GLY A 53 -3.15 -15.30 -12.81
C GLY A 53 -2.33 -15.31 -11.51
N ARG A 54 -1.88 -14.12 -11.06
CA ARG A 54 -1.05 -13.94 -9.86
C ARG A 54 -1.78 -13.08 -8.83
N ARG A 55 -1.25 -13.07 -7.60
CA ARG A 55 -1.77 -12.31 -6.47
C ARG A 55 -0.78 -11.21 -6.07
N PRO A 56 -1.24 -9.98 -5.75
CA PRO A 56 -0.33 -8.90 -5.41
C PRO A 56 0.14 -8.98 -3.94
N ILE A 57 1.40 -8.61 -3.71
CA ILE A 57 1.93 -8.24 -2.38
C ILE A 57 2.21 -6.73 -2.40
N ILE A 58 1.78 -6.01 -1.38
CA ILE A 58 1.94 -4.54 -1.29
C ILE A 58 2.49 -4.14 0.07
N TRP A 59 3.31 -3.09 0.12
CA TRP A 59 3.78 -2.54 1.37
C TRP A 59 2.66 -1.89 2.19
N GLN A 60 2.79 -1.94 3.51
CA GLN A 60 1.81 -1.40 4.45
C GLN A 60 1.47 0.09 4.23
N ASP A 61 2.38 0.92 3.70
CA ASP A 61 2.19 2.37 3.61
C ASP A 61 0.99 2.77 2.78
N SER A 62 0.86 2.23 1.57
CA SER A 62 -0.27 2.51 0.72
C SER A 62 -1.59 2.05 1.37
N PHE A 63 -1.58 0.90 2.05
CA PHE A 63 -2.74 0.40 2.79
C PHE A 63 -3.11 1.32 3.96
N ASP A 64 -2.13 1.73 4.77
CA ASP A 64 -2.31 2.67 5.89
C ASP A 64 -2.84 4.04 5.42
N GLN A 65 -2.47 4.48 4.22
CA GLN A 65 -2.94 5.71 3.57
C GLN A 65 -4.38 5.61 3.01
N GLY A 66 -4.98 4.42 3.03
CA GLY A 66 -6.37 4.19 2.63
C GLY A 66 -6.55 3.60 1.23
N LEU A 67 -5.47 3.11 0.59
CA LEU A 67 -5.59 2.32 -0.64
C LEU A 67 -6.42 1.07 -0.38
N GLN A 68 -7.45 0.86 -1.19
CA GLN A 68 -8.22 -0.37 -1.21
C GLN A 68 -7.48 -1.40 -2.05
N VAL A 69 -7.32 -2.60 -1.51
CA VAL A 69 -6.59 -3.71 -2.13
C VAL A 69 -7.53 -4.89 -2.38
N PRO A 70 -7.25 -5.76 -3.37
CA PRO A 70 -8.01 -7.01 -3.57
C PRO A 70 -8.03 -7.87 -2.30
N GLU A 71 -9.11 -8.62 -2.08
CA GLU A 71 -9.24 -9.51 -0.90
C GLU A 71 -8.14 -10.57 -0.80
N ASP A 72 -7.59 -10.99 -1.95
CA ASP A 72 -6.54 -11.99 -2.04
C ASP A 72 -5.12 -11.40 -2.03
N ALA A 73 -4.99 -10.07 -1.88
CA ALA A 73 -3.73 -9.37 -1.74
C ALA A 73 -3.09 -9.64 -0.37
N VAL A 74 -1.75 -9.62 -0.33
CA VAL A 74 -1.00 -9.68 0.94
C VAL A 74 -0.43 -8.29 1.24
N VAL A 75 -0.70 -7.78 2.44
CA VAL A 75 -0.06 -6.55 2.94
C VAL A 75 1.19 -6.93 3.71
N GLN A 76 2.35 -6.42 3.29
CA GLN A 76 3.63 -6.67 3.92
C GLN A 76 4.02 -5.49 4.84
N PRO A 77 4.07 -5.70 6.17
CA PRO A 77 4.56 -4.67 7.09
C PRO A 77 6.09 -4.59 7.05
N TRP A 78 6.62 -3.38 7.24
CA TRP A 78 8.07 -3.10 7.38
C TRP A 78 8.39 -1.99 8.37
N LYS A 79 7.41 -1.18 8.79
CA LYS A 79 7.61 -0.20 9.86
C LYS A 79 7.85 -0.94 11.18
N CYS A 80 8.68 -0.34 12.03
CA CYS A 80 9.02 -0.89 13.34
C CYS A 80 7.76 -1.28 14.13
N TRP A 81 7.86 -2.35 14.90
CA TRP A 81 6.75 -2.90 15.69
C TRP A 81 6.09 -1.87 16.64
N GLY A 82 6.83 -0.84 17.08
CA GLY A 82 6.30 0.27 17.89
C GLY A 82 5.39 1.26 17.15
N SER A 83 5.43 1.27 15.82
CA SER A 83 4.57 2.10 14.95
C SER A 83 3.28 1.39 14.53
N ILE A 84 3.15 0.09 14.83
CA ILE A 84 1.90 -0.69 14.71
C ILE A 84 0.98 -0.38 15.89
N GLY A 85 0.86 0.92 16.21
CA GLY A 85 0.05 1.44 17.29
C GLY A 85 -1.43 1.12 17.10
N GLY A 86 -1.84 -0.05 17.57
CA GLY A 86 -3.19 -0.30 18.07
C GLY A 86 -4.30 -0.60 17.06
N ARG A 87 -3.99 -0.89 15.79
CA ARG A 87 -4.96 -1.60 14.93
C ARG A 87 -4.55 -3.05 14.79
N SER A 88 -5.10 -3.87 15.67
CA SER A 88 -5.06 -5.33 15.54
C SER A 88 -5.56 -5.71 14.15
N ILE A 89 -4.73 -6.44 13.41
CA ILE A 89 -5.20 -7.22 12.27
C ILE A 89 -6.10 -8.31 12.88
N PRO A 90 -7.40 -8.40 12.52
CA PRO A 90 -8.26 -9.44 13.07
C PRO A 90 -7.64 -10.83 12.82
N GLY A 91 -7.27 -11.54 13.89
CA GLY A 91 -6.70 -12.89 13.84
C GLY A 91 -5.19 -13.00 14.05
N TRP A 92 -4.46 -11.91 14.32
CA TRP A 92 -3.04 -12.00 14.70
C TRP A 92 -2.86 -12.38 16.18
N PRO A 93 -1.99 -13.35 16.52
CA PRO A 93 -1.74 -13.75 17.91
C PRO A 93 -1.14 -12.60 18.73
N GLU A 94 -1.71 -12.33 19.91
CA GLU A 94 -1.25 -11.26 20.81
C GLU A 94 0.04 -11.61 21.57
N ASP A 95 0.49 -12.86 21.48
CA ASP A 95 1.50 -13.51 22.31
C ASP A 95 2.89 -13.62 21.66
N GLU A 96 3.12 -13.06 20.47
CA GLU A 96 4.48 -12.99 19.92
C GLU A 96 5.36 -11.95 20.65
N PRO A 97 6.61 -12.30 20.99
CA PRO A 97 7.50 -11.41 21.71
C PRO A 97 7.80 -10.15 20.90
N ARG A 98 7.52 -8.98 21.50
CA ARG A 98 7.91 -7.67 20.94
C ARG A 98 9.40 -7.68 20.64
N ALA A 99 9.76 -7.56 19.36
CA ALA A 99 11.16 -7.44 18.96
C ALA A 99 11.77 -6.17 19.58
N MET A 100 12.76 -6.35 20.45
CA MET A 100 13.50 -5.27 21.11
C MET A 100 14.38 -4.58 20.06
N SER A 101 14.22 -3.27 19.85
CA SER A 101 15.08 -2.49 18.95
C SER A 101 16.49 -2.37 19.54
N GLY A 102 17.44 -3.12 19.01
CA GLY A 102 18.87 -2.84 19.19
C GLY A 102 19.27 -1.71 18.23
N HIS A 103 19.44 -0.50 18.75
CA HIS A 103 20.15 0.57 18.05
C HIS A 103 21.65 0.33 18.22
N ALA A 104 22.40 0.29 17.11
CA ALA A 104 23.84 0.51 17.07
C ALA A 104 24.11 1.91 16.53
#